data_AF-A0A135TIB0-F1
#
_entry.id   AF-A0A135TIB0-F1
#
_cell.length_a   1.000
_cell.length_b   1.000
_cell.length_c   1.000
_cell.angle_alpha   90.00
_cell.angle_beta   90.00
_cell.angle_gamma   90.00
#
_symmetry.space_group_name_H-M   'P 1'
#
loop_
_entity.id
_entity.type
_entity.pdbx_description
1 polymer ?
#
loop_
_entity_poly.entity_id
_entity_poly.type
_entity_poly.pdbx_seq_one_letter_code
_entity_poly.pdbx_strand_id
1 'polypeptide(L)'
;MVATKVTLPEDLGAKFLVMFDDLVSRGKLFYSESQSEIFEFRISPDLRRKPYLERDDPKRTTDKGPFLNPDPDFAVAQTAFVLYTRVFEPQTQHLNLADVEAARAVMAALKPTLGPQLMIYNCGVDAGSSQGHKHVQIFLQPTLHSLYPQKATSDSVEADANGISNAEINSNIAGVPNQHFVLRLPQAVTPQQAYHSLQRLVSATRELQTTGGQGYDYNIIMAEDWICVVPRRLVGRDGVGANGAGMVGLVWLRDQAERDGWDAFGLTDHLVQLGIPRS
;
A
#
# COMPACT_ATOMS: atom_id res chain seq x y z
N MET A 1 2.24 -28.13 -7.06
CA MET A 1 0.84 -27.68 -7.23
C MET A 1 0.81 -26.76 -8.44
N VAL A 2 -0.07 -27.00 -9.40
CA VAL A 2 -0.24 -26.13 -10.58
C VAL A 2 -0.84 -24.81 -10.07
N ALA A 3 -0.15 -23.69 -10.29
CA ALA A 3 -0.65 -22.37 -9.93
C ALA A 3 -1.99 -22.15 -10.64
N THR A 4 -3.07 -22.01 -9.88
CA THR A 4 -4.39 -21.69 -10.42
C THR A 4 -4.27 -20.31 -11.06
N LYS A 5 -4.25 -20.26 -12.39
CA LYS A 5 -4.11 -19.00 -13.13
C LYS A 5 -5.24 -18.06 -12.70
N VAL A 6 -4.89 -16.93 -12.09
CA VAL A 6 -5.87 -15.89 -11.73
C VAL A 6 -6.61 -15.49 -13.00
N THR A 7 -7.92 -15.73 -13.03
CA THR A 7 -8.76 -15.43 -14.19
C THR A 7 -9.55 -14.17 -13.86
N LEU A 8 -9.33 -13.11 -14.65
CA LEU A 8 -9.99 -11.82 -14.50
C LEU A 8 -10.80 -11.52 -15.78
N PRO A 9 -11.91 -10.77 -15.69
CA PRO A 9 -12.62 -10.28 -16.86
C PRO A 9 -11.70 -9.41 -17.74
N GLU A 10 -11.74 -9.57 -19.06
CA GLU A 10 -10.95 -8.75 -19.99
C GLU A 10 -11.31 -7.26 -19.91
N ASP A 11 -12.56 -6.97 -19.55
CA ASP A 11 -13.13 -5.63 -19.41
C ASP A 11 -13.10 -5.10 -17.97
N LEU A 12 -12.25 -5.66 -17.09
CA LEU A 12 -12.20 -5.29 -15.66
C LEU A 12 -12.06 -3.77 -15.45
N GLY A 13 -11.18 -3.11 -16.20
CA GLY A 13 -10.98 -1.66 -16.09
C GLY A 13 -12.22 -0.86 -16.50
N ALA A 14 -12.89 -1.26 -17.58
CA ALA A 14 -14.12 -0.60 -18.03
C ALA A 14 -15.29 -0.85 -17.05
N LYS A 15 -15.46 -2.09 -16.58
CA LYS A 15 -16.45 -2.44 -15.54
C LYS A 15 -16.25 -1.66 -14.26
N PHE A 16 -14.99 -1.45 -13.87
CA PHE A 16 -14.68 -0.64 -12.71
C PHE A 16 -15.14 0.80 -12.87
N LEU A 17 -14.84 1.46 -14.00
CA LEU A 17 -15.27 2.84 -14.22
C LEU A 17 -16.80 2.95 -14.20
N VAL A 18 -17.51 2.04 -14.87
CA VAL A 18 -18.98 2.00 -14.86
C VAL A 18 -19.54 1.81 -13.43
N MET A 19 -18.96 0.89 -12.66
CA MET A 19 -19.37 0.64 -11.28
C MET A 19 -19.05 1.84 -10.37
N PHE A 20 -17.89 2.47 -10.55
CA PHE A 20 -17.49 3.68 -9.83
C PHE A 20 -18.51 4.80 -10.07
N ASP A 21 -18.83 5.09 -11.33
CA ASP A 21 -19.79 6.13 -11.70
C ASP A 21 -21.21 5.81 -11.18
N ASP A 22 -21.67 4.56 -11.26
CA ASP A 22 -22.96 4.13 -10.68
C ASP A 22 -23.02 4.39 -9.18
N LEU A 23 -21.99 3.94 -8.44
CA LEU A 23 -21.95 4.10 -6.99
C LEU A 23 -21.84 5.57 -6.56
N VAL A 24 -21.10 6.40 -7.31
CA VAL A 24 -21.05 7.86 -7.08
C VAL A 24 -22.42 8.48 -7.34
N SER A 25 -23.07 8.15 -8.46
CA SER A 25 -24.39 8.70 -8.82
C SER A 25 -25.48 8.36 -7.80
N ARG A 26 -25.37 7.20 -7.15
CA ARG A 26 -26.29 6.71 -6.10
C ARG A 26 -25.92 7.22 -4.70
N GLY A 27 -24.85 8.01 -4.56
CA GLY A 27 -24.34 8.47 -3.26
C GLY A 27 -23.87 7.33 -2.35
N LYS A 28 -23.53 6.18 -2.93
CA LYS A 28 -23.01 4.98 -2.24
C LYS A 28 -21.48 4.98 -2.18
N LEU A 29 -20.85 5.69 -3.11
CA LEU A 29 -19.43 6.02 -3.13
C LEU A 29 -19.30 7.54 -3.12
N PHE A 30 -18.30 8.04 -2.42
CA PHE A 30 -18.06 9.47 -2.33
C PHE A 30 -16.65 9.81 -2.83
N TYR A 31 -16.55 10.85 -3.66
CA TYR A 31 -15.33 11.24 -4.37
C TYR A 31 -15.27 12.76 -4.53
N SER A 32 -14.05 13.30 -4.44
CA SER A 32 -13.74 14.71 -4.72
C SER A 32 -12.40 14.81 -5.47
N GLU A 33 -12.31 15.72 -6.44
CA GLU A 33 -11.04 16.07 -7.09
C GLU A 33 -10.08 16.74 -6.09
N SER A 34 -8.78 16.53 -6.29
CA SER A 34 -7.71 17.03 -5.41
C SER A 34 -6.57 17.70 -6.18
N GLN A 35 -5.89 18.68 -5.58
CA GLN A 35 -4.74 19.39 -6.16
C GLN A 35 -3.41 18.84 -5.62
N SER A 36 -2.34 18.81 -6.44
CA SER A 36 -1.05 18.16 -6.12
C SER A 36 0.09 19.15 -5.80
N GLU A 37 0.94 18.82 -4.82
CA GLU A 37 2.21 19.51 -4.45
C GLU A 37 3.41 18.51 -4.44
N ILE A 38 4.59 18.90 -3.90
CA ILE A 38 5.82 18.04 -3.77
C ILE A 38 5.54 16.78 -2.94
N PHE A 39 4.72 16.92 -1.90
CA PHE A 39 3.89 15.85 -1.36
C PHE A 39 2.55 15.91 -2.06
N GLU A 40 2.04 14.78 -2.54
CA GLU A 40 0.70 14.77 -3.12
C GLU A 40 -0.33 14.67 -2.00
N PHE A 41 -0.82 15.82 -1.53
CA PHE A 41 -1.93 15.88 -0.61
C PHE A 41 -3.26 15.80 -1.35
N ARG A 42 -4.14 14.91 -0.91
CA ARG A 42 -5.50 14.78 -1.44
C ARG A 42 -6.52 14.90 -0.33
N ILE A 43 -7.22 16.03 -0.26
CA ILE A 43 -8.30 16.21 0.70
C ILE A 43 -9.54 15.47 0.20
N SER A 44 -10.01 14.52 0.99
CA SER A 44 -11.20 13.71 0.74
C SER A 44 -12.05 13.67 2.02
N PRO A 45 -13.08 14.54 2.14
CA PRO A 45 -13.96 14.61 3.31
C PRO A 45 -14.61 13.28 3.69
N ASP A 46 -14.78 12.39 2.72
CA ASP A 46 -15.42 11.09 2.86
C ASP A 46 -14.62 10.09 3.67
N LEU A 47 -13.33 10.35 3.88
CA LEU A 47 -12.52 9.58 4.82
C LEU A 47 -13.07 9.60 6.24
N ARG A 48 -13.86 10.62 6.61
CA ARG A 48 -14.58 10.66 7.89
C ARG A 48 -15.65 9.58 8.02
N ARG A 49 -16.13 9.04 6.90
CA ARG A 49 -17.16 7.98 6.84
C ARG A 49 -16.54 6.58 6.69
N LYS A 50 -15.22 6.48 6.52
CA LYS A 50 -14.53 5.21 6.36
C LYS A 50 -14.62 4.39 7.66
N PRO A 51 -15.03 3.11 7.61
CA PRO A 51 -15.07 2.27 8.78
C PRO A 51 -13.64 2.01 9.23
N TYR A 52 -13.36 2.35 10.48
CA TYR A 52 -12.06 2.19 11.09
C TYR A 52 -12.20 1.36 12.35
N LEU A 53 -11.35 0.34 12.50
CA LEU A 53 -11.23 -0.41 13.73
C LEU A 53 -10.09 0.18 14.57
N GLU A 54 -10.41 0.58 15.79
CA GLU A 54 -9.44 1.02 16.79
C GLU A 54 -8.40 -0.07 17.10
N ARG A 55 -7.26 0.31 17.69
CA ARG A 55 -6.14 -0.61 17.98
C ARG A 55 -6.59 -1.87 18.72
N ASP A 56 -7.37 -1.68 19.78
CA ASP A 56 -7.78 -2.76 20.70
C ASP A 56 -9.16 -3.33 20.37
N ASP A 57 -9.73 -2.99 19.21
CA ASP A 57 -11.03 -3.54 18.80
C ASP A 57 -10.91 -5.06 18.59
N PRO A 58 -11.69 -5.89 19.33
CA PRO A 58 -11.61 -7.34 19.22
C PRO A 58 -11.93 -7.85 17.81
N LYS A 59 -12.66 -7.08 16.99
CA LYS A 59 -12.97 -7.46 15.61
C LYS A 59 -11.72 -7.55 14.73
N ARG A 60 -10.60 -6.97 15.16
CA ARG A 60 -9.34 -7.04 14.41
C ARG A 60 -8.79 -8.46 14.28
N THR A 61 -9.17 -9.36 15.17
CA THR A 61 -8.70 -10.75 15.21
C THR A 61 -9.79 -11.77 14.96
N THR A 62 -11.01 -11.32 14.64
CA THR A 62 -12.17 -12.21 14.40
C THR A 62 -12.61 -12.16 12.95
N ASP A 63 -13.34 -13.19 12.54
CA ASP A 63 -14.08 -13.32 11.29
C ASP A 63 -15.33 -12.40 11.24
N LYS A 64 -15.22 -11.18 11.76
CA LYS A 64 -16.28 -10.17 11.75
C LYS A 64 -15.72 -8.90 11.13
N GLY A 65 -16.00 -8.69 9.86
CA GLY A 65 -15.52 -7.53 9.13
C GLY A 65 -16.30 -7.30 7.84
N PRO A 66 -16.15 -6.12 7.23
CA PRO A 66 -16.90 -5.73 6.03
C PRO A 66 -16.57 -6.59 4.80
N PHE A 67 -15.57 -7.47 4.86
CA PHE A 67 -15.10 -8.27 3.74
C PHE A 67 -15.60 -9.73 3.73
N LEU A 68 -16.19 -10.22 4.82
CA LEU A 68 -16.69 -11.61 4.88
C LEU A 68 -18.11 -11.74 4.36
N ASN A 69 -18.91 -10.69 4.55
CA ASN A 69 -20.21 -10.50 3.90
C ASN A 69 -20.22 -9.07 3.38
N PRO A 70 -19.50 -8.79 2.27
CA PRO A 70 -19.46 -7.45 1.72
C PRO A 70 -20.89 -7.03 1.39
N ASP A 71 -21.34 -5.96 2.04
CA ASP A 71 -22.56 -5.28 1.62
C ASP A 71 -22.30 -4.79 0.19
N PRO A 72 -23.07 -5.25 -0.82
CA PRO A 72 -22.88 -4.86 -2.21
C PRO A 72 -23.06 -3.34 -2.41
N ASP A 73 -23.74 -2.66 -1.48
CA ASP A 73 -23.90 -1.20 -1.48
C ASP A 73 -22.79 -0.47 -0.70
N PHE A 74 -21.89 -1.19 -0.03
CA PHE A 74 -20.85 -0.59 0.80
C PHE A 74 -19.54 -0.45 0.02
N ALA A 75 -19.39 0.70 -0.65
CA ALA A 75 -18.16 1.08 -1.31
C ALA A 75 -17.58 2.33 -0.65
N VAL A 76 -16.66 2.15 0.29
CA VAL A 76 -15.79 3.27 0.71
C VAL A 76 -14.52 3.18 -0.10
N ALA A 77 -14.48 3.90 -1.22
CA ALA A 77 -13.28 4.00 -2.02
C ALA A 77 -12.87 5.48 -2.16
N GLN A 78 -11.76 5.81 -1.50
CA GLN A 78 -10.64 6.44 -2.24
C GLN A 78 -10.53 5.72 -3.58
N THR A 79 -10.18 6.37 -4.69
CA THR A 79 -10.02 5.79 -6.05
C THR A 79 -9.09 4.55 -6.10
N ALA A 80 -9.50 3.45 -5.49
CA ALA A 80 -8.68 2.34 -5.04
C ALA A 80 -9.55 1.08 -4.95
N PHE A 81 -9.11 0.02 -5.61
CA PHE A 81 -9.62 -1.33 -5.43
C PHE A 81 -9.15 -1.88 -4.10
N VAL A 82 -10.01 -2.62 -3.43
CA VAL A 82 -9.66 -3.40 -2.24
C VAL A 82 -9.73 -4.87 -2.60
N LEU A 83 -8.60 -5.55 -2.55
CA LEU A 83 -8.51 -7.00 -2.74
C LEU A 83 -8.26 -7.65 -1.39
N TYR A 84 -9.18 -8.50 -0.94
CA TYR A 84 -9.16 -9.15 0.37
C TYR A 84 -9.25 -10.66 0.25
N THR A 85 -8.78 -11.38 1.27
CA THR A 85 -8.87 -12.85 1.30
C THR A 85 -10.32 -13.30 1.50
N ARG A 86 -10.77 -14.35 0.81
CA ARG A 86 -12.15 -14.86 0.96
C ARG A 86 -12.42 -15.44 2.35
N VAL A 87 -11.40 -16.09 2.91
CA VAL A 87 -11.40 -16.58 4.29
C VAL A 87 -10.63 -15.56 5.12
N PHE A 88 -11.10 -15.32 6.34
CA PHE A 88 -10.43 -14.41 7.25
C PHE A 88 -8.97 -14.83 7.47
N GLU A 89 -8.06 -13.91 7.15
CA GLU A 89 -6.67 -13.94 7.56
C GLU A 89 -6.39 -12.63 8.30
N PRO A 90 -5.63 -12.62 9.42
CA PRO A 90 -5.25 -11.37 10.08
C PRO A 90 -4.40 -10.47 9.18
N GLN A 91 -4.68 -9.17 9.19
CA GLN A 91 -3.91 -8.13 8.50
C GLN A 91 -2.46 -8.01 9.01
N THR A 92 -2.13 -8.64 10.15
CA THR A 92 -0.77 -8.74 10.67
C THR A 92 0.04 -9.87 10.02
N GLN A 93 -0.60 -10.73 9.22
CA GLN A 93 0.10 -11.78 8.49
C GLN A 93 0.84 -11.22 7.28
N HIS A 94 1.97 -11.85 6.94
CA HIS A 94 2.73 -11.53 5.75
C HIS A 94 1.91 -11.82 4.48
N LEU A 95 2.14 -11.01 3.43
CA LEU A 95 1.69 -11.39 2.09
C LEU A 95 2.41 -12.67 1.68
N ASN A 96 1.68 -13.61 1.10
CA ASN A 96 2.20 -14.84 0.53
C ASN A 96 2.23 -14.74 -1.01
N LEU A 97 2.67 -15.80 -1.67
CA LEU A 97 2.75 -15.85 -3.14
C LEU A 97 1.39 -15.59 -3.82
N ALA A 98 0.30 -16.19 -3.31
CA ALA A 98 -1.02 -16.05 -3.90
C ALA A 98 -1.53 -14.60 -3.81
N ASP A 99 -1.21 -13.89 -2.72
CA ASP A 99 -1.51 -12.46 -2.59
C ASP A 99 -0.77 -11.63 -3.64
N VAL A 100 0.51 -11.91 -3.85
CA VAL A 100 1.34 -11.22 -4.85
C VAL A 100 0.86 -11.54 -6.27
N GLU A 101 0.53 -12.78 -6.56
CA GLU A 101 -0.06 -13.22 -7.84
C GLU A 101 -1.36 -12.48 -8.12
N ALA A 102 -2.29 -12.47 -7.16
CA ALA A 102 -3.59 -11.82 -7.33
C ALA A 102 -3.47 -10.31 -7.48
N ALA A 103 -2.67 -9.64 -6.64
CA ALA A 103 -2.45 -8.20 -6.72
C ALA A 103 -1.82 -7.80 -8.06
N ARG A 104 -0.77 -8.49 -8.50
CA ARG A 104 -0.11 -8.18 -9.78
C ARG A 104 -1.02 -8.47 -10.98
N ALA A 105 -1.83 -9.53 -10.93
CA ALA A 105 -2.81 -9.81 -11.98
C ALA A 105 -3.84 -8.68 -12.11
N VAL A 106 -4.37 -8.18 -10.99
CA VAL A 106 -5.30 -7.04 -10.99
C VAL A 106 -4.61 -5.78 -11.51
N MET A 107 -3.41 -5.46 -11.02
CA MET A 107 -2.64 -4.30 -11.51
C MET A 107 -2.42 -4.36 -13.03
N ALA A 108 -2.04 -5.53 -13.55
CA ALA A 108 -1.83 -5.74 -14.99
C ALA A 108 -3.13 -5.62 -15.81
N ALA A 109 -4.25 -6.13 -15.29
CA ALA A 109 -5.55 -6.05 -15.96
C ALA A 109 -6.12 -4.62 -16.00
N LEU A 110 -5.81 -3.80 -14.99
CA LEU A 110 -6.25 -2.39 -14.94
C LEU A 110 -5.38 -1.47 -15.80
N LYS A 111 -4.11 -1.81 -15.98
CA LYS A 111 -3.13 -0.96 -16.64
C LYS A 111 -3.51 -0.46 -18.04
N PRO A 112 -4.06 -1.28 -18.96
CA PRO A 112 -4.43 -0.82 -20.29
C PRO A 112 -5.51 0.27 -20.31
N THR A 113 -6.41 0.27 -19.33
CA THR A 113 -7.53 1.23 -19.25
C THR A 113 -7.22 2.42 -18.37
N LEU A 114 -6.55 2.18 -17.24
CA LEU A 114 -6.39 3.15 -16.16
C LEU A 114 -4.95 3.70 -16.04
N GLY A 115 -3.97 3.08 -16.70
CA GLY A 115 -2.55 3.44 -16.60
C GLY A 115 -1.80 2.70 -15.48
N PRO A 116 -0.57 3.10 -15.13
CA PRO A 116 0.22 2.41 -14.10
C PRO A 116 -0.49 2.37 -12.74
N GLN A 117 -0.39 1.24 -12.04
CA GLN A 117 -1.04 1.01 -10.76
C GLN A 117 -0.02 0.97 -9.62
N LEU A 118 -0.45 1.40 -8.43
CA LEU A 118 0.27 1.29 -7.18
C LEU A 118 -0.54 0.46 -6.19
N MET A 119 0.09 -0.56 -5.60
CA MET A 119 -0.49 -1.37 -4.53
C MET A 119 0.13 -1.00 -3.19
N ILE A 120 -0.69 -0.93 -2.15
CA ILE A 120 -0.24 -0.84 -0.76
C ILE A 120 -0.80 -1.97 0.09
N TYR A 121 0.01 -2.44 1.03
CA TYR A 121 -0.38 -3.31 2.12
C TYR A 121 0.08 -2.71 3.44
N ASN A 122 -0.86 -2.49 4.36
CA ASN A 122 -0.60 -1.95 5.68
C ASN A 122 -0.60 -3.12 6.67
N CYS A 123 0.57 -3.68 6.97
CA CYS A 123 0.69 -4.84 7.86
C CYS A 123 0.68 -4.39 9.32
N GLY A 124 -0.48 -4.53 9.98
CA GLY A 124 -0.70 -4.12 11.37
C GLY A 124 -1.31 -2.73 11.57
N VAL A 125 -1.55 -2.37 12.83
CA VAL A 125 -2.24 -1.13 13.24
C VAL A 125 -1.37 0.09 12.96
N ASP A 126 -0.10 0.04 13.37
CA ASP A 126 0.88 1.13 13.21
C ASP A 126 1.30 1.34 11.76
N ALA A 127 1.03 0.38 10.88
CA ALA A 127 1.11 0.56 9.44
C ALA A 127 -0.06 1.38 8.85
N GLY A 128 -1.07 1.73 9.65
CA GLY A 128 -2.25 2.45 9.20
C GLY A 128 -3.32 1.55 8.59
N SER A 129 -3.40 0.28 9.00
CA SER A 129 -4.53 -0.56 8.59
C SER A 129 -5.83 -0.08 9.23
N SER A 130 -6.87 0.08 8.42
CA SER A 130 -8.23 0.38 8.90
C SER A 130 -9.03 -0.84 9.35
N GLN A 131 -8.65 -2.06 8.94
CA GLN A 131 -9.40 -3.30 9.18
C GLN A 131 -8.47 -4.42 9.65
N GLY A 132 -9.03 -5.41 10.34
CA GLY A 132 -8.28 -6.59 10.83
C GLY A 132 -8.15 -7.72 9.84
N HIS A 133 -9.02 -7.76 8.83
CA HIS A 133 -9.02 -8.78 7.79
C HIS A 133 -8.05 -8.39 6.68
N LYS A 134 -7.13 -9.28 6.34
CA LYS A 134 -6.13 -9.20 5.28
C LYS A 134 -6.69 -8.67 3.95
N HIS A 135 -6.19 -7.51 3.55
CA HIS A 135 -6.51 -6.85 2.29
C HIS A 135 -5.35 -5.98 1.82
N VAL A 136 -5.23 -5.84 0.49
CA VAL A 136 -4.38 -4.85 -0.19
C VAL A 136 -5.27 -3.79 -0.84
N GLN A 137 -4.72 -2.59 -1.02
CA GLN A 137 -5.38 -1.52 -1.77
C GLN A 137 -4.59 -1.23 -3.04
N ILE A 138 -5.27 -1.12 -4.20
CA ILE A 138 -4.65 -0.87 -5.50
C ILE A 138 -5.29 0.37 -6.11
N PHE A 139 -4.49 1.39 -6.44
CA PHE A 139 -4.96 2.64 -7.02
C PHE A 139 -4.04 3.12 -8.14
N LEU A 140 -4.45 4.16 -8.85
CA LEU A 140 -3.63 4.79 -9.88
C LEU A 140 -2.30 5.28 -9.31
N GLN A 141 -1.19 4.85 -9.90
CA GLN A 141 0.10 5.43 -9.57
C GLN A 141 0.15 6.86 -10.10
N PRO A 142 0.51 7.84 -9.26
CA PRO A 142 0.73 9.20 -9.72
C PRO A 142 1.86 9.26 -10.75
N THR A 143 1.63 10.00 -11.84
CA THR A 143 2.57 10.15 -12.95
C THR A 143 3.15 11.56 -13.05
N LEU A 144 2.59 12.54 -12.33
CA LEU A 144 3.03 13.93 -12.36
C LEU A 144 4.35 14.16 -11.60
N HIS A 145 4.67 13.29 -10.63
CA HIS A 145 5.92 13.33 -9.89
C HIS A 145 6.40 11.90 -9.59
N SER A 146 7.71 11.73 -9.54
CA SER A 146 8.32 10.44 -9.21
C SER A 146 8.31 10.22 -7.70
N LEU A 147 7.80 9.07 -7.27
CA LEU A 147 7.93 8.60 -5.89
C LEU A 147 9.38 8.25 -5.60
N TYR A 148 9.84 8.43 -4.34
CA TYR A 148 11.23 8.16 -4.01
C TYR A 148 11.71 6.73 -4.32
N PRO A 149 10.89 5.65 -4.24
CA PRO A 149 11.34 4.30 -4.60
C PRO A 149 11.77 4.18 -6.07
N GLN A 150 11.29 5.06 -6.96
CA GLN A 150 11.71 5.11 -8.36
C GLN A 150 13.16 5.60 -8.53
N LYS A 151 13.76 6.19 -7.48
CA LYS A 151 15.17 6.61 -7.46
C LYS A 151 16.13 5.47 -7.09
N ALA A 152 15.63 4.29 -6.74
CA ALA A 152 16.47 3.14 -6.45
C ALA A 152 17.24 2.71 -7.70
N THR A 153 18.54 2.47 -7.55
CA THR A 153 19.44 2.12 -8.65
C THR A 153 19.83 0.65 -8.61
N SER A 154 18.98 -0.22 -8.05
CA SER A 154 19.29 -1.65 -7.95
C SER A 154 19.62 -2.16 -9.35
N ASP A 155 20.91 -2.40 -9.62
CA ASP A 155 21.33 -2.98 -10.88
C ASP A 155 20.56 -4.30 -11.01
N SER A 156 19.91 -4.48 -12.15
CA SER A 156 19.22 -5.71 -12.48
C SER A 156 20.28 -6.80 -12.65
N VAL A 157 20.77 -7.35 -11.55
CA VAL A 157 21.61 -8.54 -11.56
C VAL A 157 20.74 -9.68 -12.02
N GLU A 158 21.25 -10.43 -13.00
CA GLU A 158 20.58 -11.60 -13.54
C GLU A 158 20.12 -12.49 -12.40
N ALA A 159 18.86 -12.91 -12.50
CA ALA A 159 18.29 -13.87 -11.58
C ALA A 159 19.05 -15.20 -11.76
N ASP A 160 19.37 -15.88 -10.66
CA ASP A 160 19.98 -17.20 -10.74
C ASP A 160 19.04 -18.24 -11.39
N ALA A 161 19.48 -19.49 -11.51
CA ALA A 161 18.69 -20.57 -12.10
C ALA A 161 17.33 -20.83 -11.40
N ASN A 162 17.12 -20.31 -10.19
CA ASN A 162 15.87 -20.37 -9.44
C ASN A 162 15.03 -19.08 -9.55
N GLY A 163 15.47 -18.12 -10.37
CA GLY A 163 14.82 -16.83 -10.51
C GLY A 163 15.16 -15.85 -9.37
N ILE A 164 16.14 -16.14 -8.52
CA ILE A 164 16.49 -15.31 -7.37
C ILE A 164 17.49 -14.23 -7.80
N SER A 165 17.07 -12.97 -7.75
CA SER A 165 17.99 -11.84 -7.94
C SER A 165 18.75 -11.54 -6.65
N ASN A 166 20.07 -11.42 -6.77
CA ASN A 166 20.97 -10.94 -5.71
C ASN A 166 21.13 -9.41 -5.71
N ALA A 167 20.21 -8.68 -6.35
CA ALA A 167 20.22 -7.22 -6.36
C ALA A 167 20.34 -6.63 -4.96
N GLU A 168 21.20 -5.64 -4.80
CA GLU A 168 21.41 -4.97 -3.51
C GLU A 168 20.14 -4.21 -3.09
N ILE A 169 19.73 -4.42 -1.84
CA ILE A 169 18.59 -3.71 -1.26
C ILE A 169 18.97 -2.24 -1.08
N ASN A 170 18.22 -1.35 -1.72
CA ASN A 170 18.43 0.07 -1.58
C ASN A 170 17.77 0.55 -0.28
N SER A 171 18.58 0.99 0.68
CA SER A 171 18.12 1.51 1.98
C SER A 171 18.60 2.94 2.28
N ASN A 172 19.26 3.58 1.31
CA ASN A 172 19.81 4.92 1.43
C ASN A 172 19.41 5.85 0.28
N ILE A 173 18.12 5.92 -0.04
CA ILE A 173 17.63 6.89 -1.04
C ILE A 173 17.76 8.31 -0.46
N ALA A 174 18.44 9.19 -1.20
CA ALA A 174 18.73 10.54 -0.78
C ALA A 174 17.45 11.35 -0.50
N GLY A 175 17.45 12.08 0.62
CA GLY A 175 16.31 12.90 1.06
C GLY A 175 15.16 12.14 1.72
N VAL A 176 15.27 10.81 1.86
CA VAL A 176 14.26 10.00 2.56
C VAL A 176 14.66 9.87 4.03
N PRO A 177 13.83 10.33 4.98
CA PRO A 177 14.25 10.47 6.38
C PRO A 177 14.03 9.20 7.22
N ASN A 178 13.30 8.22 6.68
CA ASN A 178 12.99 6.94 7.34
C ASN A 178 13.76 5.78 6.75
N GLN A 179 14.06 4.80 7.58
CA GLN A 179 14.48 3.49 7.13
C GLN A 179 13.46 2.94 6.15
N HIS A 180 13.97 2.42 5.04
CA HIS A 180 13.20 1.86 3.95
C HIS A 180 14.06 0.81 3.25
N PHE A 181 13.40 -0.10 2.55
CA PHE A 181 14.09 -1.13 1.77
C PHE A 181 13.41 -1.22 0.41
N VAL A 182 14.18 -0.99 -0.65
CA VAL A 182 13.66 -0.95 -2.03
C VAL A 182 14.45 -1.90 -2.91
N LEU A 183 13.72 -2.63 -3.75
CA LEU A 183 14.28 -3.38 -4.88
C LEU A 183 13.54 -3.00 -6.16
N ARG A 184 14.30 -2.75 -7.23
CA ARG A 184 13.77 -2.68 -8.59
C ARG A 184 13.36 -4.08 -9.07
N LEU A 185 12.31 -4.13 -9.88
CA LEU A 185 11.84 -5.34 -10.53
C LEU A 185 12.13 -5.26 -12.04
N PRO A 186 12.61 -6.34 -12.67
CA PRO A 186 12.78 -6.37 -14.12
C PRO A 186 11.43 -6.37 -14.84
N GLN A 187 11.41 -5.90 -16.10
CA GLN A 187 10.18 -5.75 -16.90
C GLN A 187 9.37 -7.06 -17.04
N ALA A 188 10.05 -8.20 -17.12
CA ALA A 188 9.44 -9.53 -17.27
C ALA A 188 9.42 -10.34 -15.96
N VAL A 189 9.40 -9.67 -14.80
CA VAL A 189 9.39 -10.34 -13.49
C VAL A 189 8.16 -11.23 -13.33
N THR A 190 8.38 -12.50 -12.97
CA THR A 190 7.28 -13.40 -12.63
C THR A 190 6.76 -13.10 -11.20
N PRO A 191 5.52 -13.47 -10.86
CA PRO A 191 5.01 -13.32 -9.49
C PRO A 191 5.89 -14.01 -8.44
N GLN A 192 6.46 -15.17 -8.75
CA GLN A 192 7.39 -15.88 -7.88
C GLN A 192 8.65 -15.06 -7.58
N GLN A 193 9.22 -14.42 -8.60
CA GLN A 193 10.41 -13.56 -8.45
C GLN A 193 10.07 -12.29 -7.67
N ALA A 194 8.92 -11.67 -7.94
CA ALA A 194 8.45 -10.52 -7.18
C ALA A 194 8.20 -10.87 -5.70
N TYR A 195 7.62 -12.05 -5.43
CA TYR A 195 7.41 -12.55 -4.08
C TYR A 195 8.75 -12.82 -3.37
N HIS A 196 9.73 -13.40 -4.06
CA HIS A 196 11.07 -13.57 -3.50
C HIS A 196 11.73 -12.23 -3.14
N SER A 197 11.67 -11.23 -4.02
CA SER A 197 12.14 -9.88 -3.72
C SER A 197 11.43 -9.28 -2.50
N LEU A 198 10.11 -9.46 -2.40
CA LEU A 198 9.35 -9.03 -1.23
C LEU A 198 9.83 -9.72 0.06
N GLN A 199 10.07 -11.04 0.02
CA GLN A 199 10.57 -11.77 1.18
C GLN A 199 11.92 -11.22 1.66
N ARG A 200 12.84 -10.89 0.73
CA ARG A 200 14.12 -10.26 1.08
C ARG A 200 13.93 -8.92 1.80
N LEU A 201 13.06 -8.06 1.28
CA LEU A 201 12.76 -6.76 1.89
C LEU A 201 12.11 -6.89 3.26
N VAL A 202 11.17 -7.83 3.42
CA VAL A 202 10.53 -8.12 4.71
C VAL A 202 11.54 -8.66 5.70
N SER A 203 12.43 -9.57 5.30
CA SER A 203 13.50 -10.08 6.17
C SER A 203 14.42 -8.98 6.68
N ALA A 204 14.90 -8.07 5.80
CA ALA A 204 15.70 -6.92 6.21
C ALA A 204 14.94 -5.99 7.17
N THR A 205 13.65 -5.80 6.93
CA THR A 205 12.76 -5.03 7.83
C THR A 205 12.66 -5.68 9.21
N ARG A 206 12.50 -7.01 9.28
CA ARG A 206 12.41 -7.76 10.54
C ARG A 206 13.71 -7.76 11.32
N GLU A 207 14.85 -7.86 10.64
CA GLU A 207 16.16 -7.76 11.27
C GLU A 207 16.34 -6.40 11.95
N LEU A 208 16.02 -5.31 11.24
CA LEU A 208 16.06 -3.95 11.80
C LEU A 208 15.11 -3.78 13.00
N GLN A 209 13.88 -4.27 12.89
CA GLN A 209 12.88 -4.17 13.97
C GLN A 209 13.28 -4.95 15.22
N THR A 210 13.85 -6.15 15.04
CA THR A 210 14.29 -7.02 16.14
C THR A 210 15.50 -6.45 16.86
N THR A 211 16.49 -5.94 16.11
CA THR A 211 17.72 -5.38 16.66
C THR A 211 17.49 -4.02 17.34
N GLY A 212 16.57 -3.21 16.82
CA GLY A 212 16.26 -1.88 17.36
C GLY A 212 15.13 -1.84 18.40
N GLY A 213 14.35 -2.91 18.55
CA GLY A 213 13.15 -2.94 19.41
C GLY A 213 12.03 -1.98 18.95
N GLN A 214 11.99 -1.64 17.66
CA GLN A 214 11.14 -0.56 17.11
C GLN A 214 9.92 -1.13 16.36
N GLY A 215 8.93 -1.64 17.09
CA GLY A 215 7.65 -2.10 16.54
C GLY A 215 7.71 -3.34 15.64
N TYR A 216 6.54 -3.83 15.22
CA TYR A 216 6.41 -5.03 14.36
C TYR A 216 5.58 -4.77 13.09
N ASP A 217 5.17 -3.53 12.85
CA ASP A 217 4.31 -3.22 11.73
C ASP A 217 5.13 -2.62 10.58
N TYR A 218 4.65 -2.78 9.36
CA TYR A 218 5.34 -2.24 8.19
C TYR A 218 4.36 -2.03 7.04
N ASN A 219 4.72 -1.14 6.13
CA ASN A 219 4.02 -1.00 4.85
C ASN A 219 4.77 -1.76 3.76
N ILE A 220 4.03 -2.37 2.84
CA ILE A 220 4.53 -2.76 1.53
C ILE A 220 3.89 -1.81 0.53
N ILE A 221 4.70 -1.28 -0.38
CA ILE A 221 4.25 -0.52 -1.53
C ILE A 221 4.85 -1.18 -2.78
N MET A 222 4.04 -1.49 -3.77
CA MET A 222 4.46 -2.18 -4.98
C MET A 222 3.94 -1.45 -6.21
N ALA A 223 4.85 -1.18 -7.14
CA ALA A 223 4.54 -0.82 -8.51
C ALA A 223 4.92 -1.97 -9.45
N GLU A 224 4.79 -1.75 -10.75
CA GLU A 224 5.17 -2.74 -11.77
C GLU A 224 6.65 -3.12 -11.69
N ASP A 225 7.50 -2.12 -11.44
CA ASP A 225 8.94 -2.12 -11.62
C ASP A 225 9.72 -1.90 -10.31
N TRP A 226 9.06 -1.88 -9.15
CA TRP A 226 9.72 -1.84 -7.83
C TRP A 226 8.82 -2.32 -6.69
N ILE A 227 9.46 -2.76 -5.60
CA ILE A 227 8.83 -3.03 -4.30
C ILE A 227 9.57 -2.23 -3.23
N CYS A 228 8.81 -1.58 -2.35
CA CYS A 228 9.30 -0.84 -1.19
C CYS A 228 8.67 -1.42 0.07
N VAL A 229 9.48 -1.63 1.11
CA VAL A 229 9.01 -1.94 2.46
C VAL A 229 9.48 -0.85 3.42
N VAL A 230 8.54 -0.32 4.19
CA VAL A 230 8.81 0.74 5.18
C VAL A 230 8.44 0.23 6.57
N PRO A 231 9.40 0.02 7.50
CA PRO A 231 9.10 -0.27 8.90
C PRO A 231 8.34 0.86 9.56
N ARG A 232 7.37 0.51 10.40
CA ARG A 232 6.45 1.45 11.04
C ARG A 232 6.49 1.33 12.55
N ARG A 233 6.36 2.48 13.23
CA ARG A 233 6.32 2.61 14.68
C ARG A 233 5.01 3.19 15.20
N LEU A 234 4.38 4.07 14.42
CA LEU A 234 3.16 4.77 14.79
C LEU A 234 2.26 4.92 13.56
N VAL A 235 0.95 4.76 13.77
CA VAL A 235 -0.07 5.06 12.75
C VAL A 235 -0.21 6.56 12.47
N GLY A 236 -0.10 7.37 13.52
CA GLY A 236 -0.38 8.80 13.52
C GLY A 236 -0.16 9.43 14.89
N ARG A 237 -0.11 10.76 14.93
CA ARG A 237 -0.02 11.56 16.16
C ARG A 237 -0.75 12.89 15.96
N ASP A 238 -1.36 13.42 17.02
CA ASP A 238 -1.95 14.76 17.04
C ASP A 238 -2.94 15.02 15.89
N GLY A 239 -3.71 13.99 15.53
CA GLY A 239 -4.75 14.08 14.52
C GLY A 239 -4.27 13.91 13.07
N VAL A 240 -2.98 13.69 12.83
CA VAL A 240 -2.45 13.37 11.51
C VAL A 240 -1.84 11.97 11.46
N GLY A 241 -1.85 11.33 10.29
CA GLY A 241 -1.24 10.01 10.12
C GLY A 241 -0.97 9.68 8.67
N ALA A 242 -0.38 8.51 8.45
CA ALA A 242 -0.09 8.01 7.10
C ALA A 242 -0.21 6.49 7.04
N ASN A 243 -0.75 6.01 5.93
CA ASN A 243 -0.62 4.60 5.52
C ASN A 243 0.61 4.42 4.60
N GLY A 244 0.75 3.27 3.95
CA GLY A 244 1.86 3.01 3.04
C GLY A 244 2.00 4.03 1.90
N ALA A 245 0.90 4.56 1.39
CA ALA A 245 0.96 5.58 0.34
C ALA A 245 1.54 6.89 0.88
N GLY A 246 1.13 7.32 2.07
CA GLY A 246 1.65 8.52 2.69
C GLY A 246 3.15 8.43 3.00
N MET A 247 3.62 7.24 3.38
CA MET A 247 5.05 6.98 3.61
C MET A 247 5.92 7.12 2.36
N VAL A 248 5.33 7.07 1.15
CA VAL A 248 6.03 7.32 -0.12
C VAL A 248 5.70 8.69 -0.74
N GLY A 249 4.99 9.55 -0.01
CA GLY A 249 4.67 10.93 -0.40
C GLY A 249 3.25 11.16 -0.92
N LEU A 250 2.36 10.16 -0.82
CA LEU A 250 0.97 10.24 -1.30
C LEU A 250 0.00 10.23 -0.13
N VAL A 251 -0.42 11.41 0.32
CA VAL A 251 -1.14 11.58 1.59
C VAL A 251 -2.60 11.97 1.30
N TRP A 252 -3.53 11.13 1.73
CA TRP A 252 -4.95 11.47 1.73
C TRP A 252 -5.36 12.01 3.08
N LEU A 253 -5.98 13.19 3.08
CA LEU A 253 -6.37 13.93 4.26
C LEU A 253 -7.89 14.03 4.36
N ARG A 254 -8.43 14.09 5.58
CA ARG A 254 -9.87 14.24 5.79
C ARG A 254 -10.36 15.66 5.53
N ASP A 255 -9.54 16.66 5.81
CA ASP A 255 -9.91 18.07 5.73
C ASP A 255 -8.68 18.99 5.74
N GLN A 256 -8.94 20.28 5.63
CA GLN A 256 -7.90 21.32 5.68
C GLN A 256 -7.23 21.41 7.05
N ALA A 257 -7.92 21.12 8.15
CA ALA A 257 -7.29 21.17 9.47
C ALA A 257 -6.21 20.09 9.62
N GLU A 258 -6.41 18.91 9.04
CA GLU A 258 -5.38 17.88 8.95
C GLU A 258 -4.19 18.35 8.09
N ARG A 259 -4.45 19.04 6.96
CA ARG A 259 -3.40 19.63 6.09
C ARG A 259 -2.57 20.68 6.84
N ASP A 260 -3.22 21.54 7.61
CA ASP A 260 -2.57 22.58 8.40
C ASP A 260 -1.71 21.95 9.52
N GLY A 261 -2.15 20.83 10.09
CA GLY A 261 -1.37 20.03 11.04
C GLY A 261 -0.10 19.41 10.43
N TRP A 262 -0.14 19.05 9.14
CA TRP A 262 1.06 18.61 8.42
C TRP A 262 2.08 19.75 8.25
N ASP A 263 1.62 20.97 7.93
CA ASP A 263 2.51 22.14 7.81
C ASP A 263 3.11 22.57 9.14
N ALA A 264 2.29 22.65 10.19
CA ALA A 264 2.70 23.18 11.49
C ALA A 264 3.81 22.34 12.14
N PHE A 265 3.83 21.03 11.88
CA PHE A 265 4.82 20.12 12.45
C PHE A 265 6.06 19.95 11.58
N GLY A 266 5.91 20.01 10.25
CA GLY A 266 6.94 19.68 9.27
C GLY A 266 6.66 18.37 8.54
N LEU A 267 6.63 18.42 7.21
CA LEU A 267 6.23 17.28 6.35
C LEU A 267 7.12 16.05 6.56
N THR A 268 8.43 16.28 6.57
CA THR A 268 9.44 15.23 6.75
C THR A 268 9.44 14.71 8.19
N ASP A 269 9.23 15.60 9.16
CA ASP A 269 9.22 15.25 10.58
C ASP A 269 8.06 14.33 10.93
N HIS A 270 6.88 14.53 10.31
CA HIS A 270 5.77 13.61 10.43
C HIS A 270 6.17 12.21 9.99
N LEU A 271 6.75 12.08 8.80
CA LEU A 271 7.20 10.78 8.33
C LEU A 271 8.21 10.14 9.29
N VAL A 272 9.16 10.91 9.84
CA VAL A 272 10.15 10.44 10.84
C VAL A 272 9.49 9.85 12.08
N GLN A 273 8.39 10.45 12.55
CA GLN A 273 7.66 9.91 13.70
C GLN A 273 6.98 8.57 13.38
N LEU A 274 6.41 8.45 12.19
CA LEU A 274 5.62 7.28 11.79
C LEU A 274 6.48 6.07 11.42
N GLY A 275 7.66 6.32 10.81
CA GLY A 275 8.65 5.31 10.44
C GLY A 275 9.80 5.21 11.44
N ILE A 276 10.74 4.29 11.22
CA ILE A 276 12.00 4.27 11.96
C ILE A 276 12.94 5.33 11.36
N PRO A 277 13.50 6.27 12.13
CA PRO A 277 14.38 7.32 11.60
C PRO A 277 15.67 6.73 11.04
N ARG A 278 16.25 7.38 10.03
CA ARG A 278 17.62 7.11 9.61
C ARG A 278 18.57 7.92 10.49
N SER A 279 19.62 7.26 10.97
CA SER A 279 20.75 7.88 11.68
C SER A 279 21.61 8.71 10.73
#